data_AF-A0A5S3VTL3-F1
#
_entry.id   AF-A0A5S3VTL3-F1
#
_cell.length_a   1.000
_cell.length_b   1.000
_cell.length_c   1.000
_cell.angle_alpha   90.00
_cell.angle_beta   90.00
_cell.angle_gamma   90.00
#
_symmetry.space_group_name_H-M   'P 1'
#
loop_
_entity.id
_entity.type
_entity.pdbx_description
1 polymer ?
#
loop_
_entity_poly.entity_id
_entity_poly.type
_entity_poly.pdbx_seq_one_letter_code
_entity_poly.pdbx_strand_id
1 'polypeptide(L)'
;MQHALVQVKAQGEDASLVAYVVAQEAASWDESRLVATLKSQLASYQLPSHWVLLPELPLTANGKLDLAGLPEVDFQTRAAYVGPRNEVEACLCDIWS
;
A
#
# COMPACT_ATOMS: atom_id res chain seq x y z
N MET A 1 4.77 15.74 13.37
CA MET A 1 3.53 14.92 13.40
C MET A 1 3.55 14.02 12.18
N GLN A 2 3.15 12.76 12.30
CA GLN A 2 2.95 11.87 11.15
C GLN A 2 1.48 11.95 10.73
N HIS A 3 1.22 12.15 9.44
CA HIS A 3 -0.13 12.21 8.89
C HIS A 3 -0.30 11.06 7.89
N ALA A 4 -1.46 10.42 7.91
CA ALA A 4 -1.78 9.36 6.97
C ALA A 4 -3.24 9.49 6.53
N LEU A 5 -3.48 9.16 5.27
CA LEU A 5 -4.78 9.10 4.63
C LEU A 5 -4.92 7.71 4.00
N VAL A 6 -6.07 7.06 4.19
CA VAL A 6 -6.40 5.81 3.50
C VAL A 6 -7.62 6.05 2.63
N GLN A 7 -7.54 5.62 1.37
CA GLN A 7 -8.61 5.74 0.39
C GLN A 7 -8.85 4.40 -0.30
N VAL A 8 -10.11 4.09 -0.60
CA VAL A 8 -10.46 2.98 -1.51
C VAL A 8 -10.31 3.48 -2.96
N LYS A 9 -9.53 2.79 -3.76
CA LYS A 9 -9.43 3.02 -5.21
C LYS A 9 -9.96 1.78 -5.94
N ALA A 10 -10.89 1.99 -6.86
CA ALA A 10 -11.43 0.94 -7.71
C ALA A 10 -10.54 0.76 -8.95
N GLN A 11 -10.28 -0.49 -9.33
CA GLN A 11 -9.60 -0.89 -10.54
C GLN A 11 -10.45 -1.96 -11.25
N GLY A 12 -11.26 -1.54 -12.23
CA GLY A 12 -12.19 -2.46 -12.89
C GLY A 12 -13.28 -2.95 -11.94
N GLU A 13 -13.48 -4.26 -11.82
CA GLU A 13 -14.45 -4.87 -10.90
C GLU A 13 -13.93 -5.00 -9.45
N ASP A 14 -12.61 -4.86 -9.26
CA ASP A 14 -11.96 -4.99 -7.95
C ASP A 14 -11.72 -3.62 -7.31
N ALA A 15 -11.82 -3.55 -5.98
CA ALA A 15 -11.50 -2.35 -5.21
C ALA A 15 -10.40 -2.66 -4.20
N SER A 16 -9.37 -1.83 -4.16
CA SER A 16 -8.23 -1.97 -3.26
C SER A 16 -8.07 -0.76 -2.36
N LEU A 17 -7.54 -0.98 -1.16
CA LEU A 17 -7.16 0.09 -0.24
C LEU A 17 -5.78 0.63 -0.61
N VAL A 18 -5.70 1.96 -0.73
CA VAL A 18 -4.47 2.72 -0.98
C VAL A 18 -4.23 3.64 0.21
N ALA A 19 -3.03 3.59 0.78
CA ALA A 19 -2.60 4.49 1.86
C ALA A 19 -1.61 5.51 1.34
N TYR A 20 -1.93 6.79 1.52
CA TYR A 20 -1.05 7.92 1.31
C TYR A 20 -0.49 8.37 2.65
N VAL A 21 0.83 8.29 2.82
CA VAL A 21 1.48 8.48 4.11
C VAL A 21 2.52 9.59 4.02
N VAL A 22 2.54 10.46 5.02
CA VAL A 22 3.60 11.46 5.21
C VAL A 22 4.43 11.05 6.41
N ALA A 23 5.67 10.64 6.15
CA ALA A 23 6.66 10.39 7.19
C ALA A 23 7.36 11.69 7.58
N GLN A 24 7.76 11.79 8.84
CA GLN A 24 8.55 12.94 9.31
C GLN A 24 9.91 13.01 8.62
N GLU A 25 10.53 11.87 8.38
CA GLU A 25 11.75 11.73 7.59
C GLU A 25 11.56 10.58 6.60
N ALA A 26 11.71 10.85 5.30
CA ALA A 26 11.52 9.82 4.28
C ALA A 26 12.47 8.61 4.48
N ALA A 27 13.68 8.86 4.98
CA ALA A 27 14.66 7.80 5.27
C ALA A 27 14.23 6.84 6.40
N SER A 28 13.29 7.25 7.25
CA SER A 28 12.76 6.43 8.34
C SER A 28 11.56 5.57 7.93
N TRP A 29 11.06 5.75 6.70
CA TRP A 29 9.90 5.01 6.21
C TRP A 29 10.25 3.55 5.96
N ASP A 30 9.52 2.66 6.64
CA ASP A 30 9.59 1.20 6.46
C ASP A 30 8.17 0.64 6.44
N GLU A 31 7.67 0.38 5.23
CA GLU A 31 6.35 -0.19 4.99
C GLU A 31 6.19 -1.56 5.68
N SER A 32 7.21 -2.42 5.62
CA SER A 32 7.13 -3.77 6.16
C SER A 32 6.95 -3.76 7.67
N ARG A 33 7.68 -2.86 8.35
CA ARG A 33 7.55 -2.67 9.80
C ARG A 33 6.18 -2.11 10.19
N LEU A 34 5.65 -1.17 9.42
CA LEU A 34 4.31 -0.63 9.65
C LEU A 34 3.24 -1.70 9.47
N VAL A 35 3.29 -2.44 8.36
CA VAL A 35 2.35 -3.53 8.07
C VAL A 35 2.41 -4.62 9.16
N ALA A 36 3.60 -4.99 9.62
CA ALA A 36 3.75 -5.95 10.73
C ALA A 36 3.07 -5.46 12.02
N THR A 37 3.16 -4.17 12.31
CA THR A 37 2.51 -3.54 13.48
C THR A 37 0.99 -3.48 13.33
N LEU A 38 0.48 -3.25 12.12
CA LEU A 38 -0.95 -3.18 11.85
C LEU A 38 -1.63 -4.56 11.82
N LYS A 39 -0.91 -5.61 11.39
CA LYS A 39 -1.41 -7.00 11.36
C LYS A 39 -1.83 -7.53 12.73
N SER A 40 -1.31 -6.99 13.83
CA SER A 40 -1.74 -7.39 15.18
C SER A 40 -3.03 -6.70 15.64
N GLN A 41 -3.49 -5.68 14.91
CA GLN A 41 -4.60 -4.81 15.30
C GLN A 41 -5.74 -4.79 14.28
N LEU A 42 -5.46 -5.12 13.02
CA LEU A 42 -6.41 -5.06 11.91
C LEU A 42 -6.56 -6.42 11.24
N ALA A 43 -7.74 -6.67 10.69
CA ALA A 43 -7.97 -7.82 9.82
C ALA A 43 -7.24 -7.65 8.48
N SER A 44 -6.95 -8.75 7.79
CA SER A 44 -6.17 -8.76 6.55
C SER A 44 -6.77 -7.88 5.45
N TYR A 45 -8.10 -7.84 5.31
CA TYR A 45 -8.80 -7.03 4.30
C TYR A 45 -8.83 -5.52 4.62
N GLN A 46 -8.41 -5.11 5.82
CA GLN A 46 -8.31 -3.70 6.21
C GLN A 46 -6.91 -3.13 5.96
N LEU A 47 -5.95 -3.98 5.62
CA LEU A 47 -4.61 -3.55 5.27
C LEU A 47 -4.60 -2.99 3.85
N PRO A 48 -4.06 -1.77 3.65
CA PRO A 48 -3.79 -1.24 2.33
C PRO A 48 -2.92 -2.19 1.51
N SER A 49 -3.32 -2.42 0.26
CA SER A 49 -2.57 -3.19 -0.72
C SER A 49 -1.47 -2.34 -1.37
N HIS A 50 -1.61 -1.02 -1.33
CA HIS A 50 -0.65 -0.07 -1.88
C HIS A 50 -0.35 1.05 -0.89
N TRP A 51 0.91 1.44 -0.82
CA TRP A 51 1.41 2.49 0.05
C TRP A 51 2.16 3.54 -0.79
N VAL A 52 1.78 4.80 -0.63
CA VAL A 52 2.38 5.94 -1.34
C VAL A 52 2.96 6.88 -0.30
N LEU A 53 4.29 6.96 -0.25
CA LEU A 53 4.96 7.93 0.59
C LEU A 53 4.92 9.31 -0.10
N LEU A 54 4.37 10.30 0.59
CA LEU A 54 4.30 11.68 0.14
C LEU A 54 5.20 12.57 1.01
N PRO A 55 5.81 13.61 0.44
CA PRO A 55 6.50 14.64 1.23
C PRO A 55 5.52 15.44 2.09
N GLU A 56 4.30 15.67 1.60
CA GLU A 56 3.21 16.34 2.29
C GLU A 56 1.85 15.94 1.70
N LEU A 57 0.76 16.16 2.45
CA LEU A 57 -0.59 15.96 1.94
C LEU A 57 -1.02 17.17 1.10
N PRO A 58 -1.59 16.98 -0.09
CA PRO A 58 -2.10 18.08 -0.90
C PRO A 58 -3.31 18.72 -0.21
N LEU A 59 -3.30 20.05 -0.12
CA LEU A 59 -4.38 20.84 0.47
C LEU A 59 -4.94 21.81 -0.56
N THR A 60 -6.25 21.99 -0.55
CA THR A 60 -6.96 23.06 -1.26
C THR A 60 -6.57 24.43 -0.70
N ALA A 61 -6.88 25.51 -1.43
CA ALA A 61 -6.67 26.89 -0.97
C ALA A 61 -7.32 27.22 0.40
N ASN A 62 -8.36 26.48 0.78
CA ASN A 62 -9.04 26.61 2.07
C ASN A 62 -8.46 25.70 3.18
N GLY A 63 -7.32 25.04 2.94
CA GLY A 63 -6.66 24.15 3.89
C GLY A 63 -7.31 22.78 4.08
N LYS A 64 -8.33 22.44 3.28
CA LYS A 64 -8.92 21.08 3.27
C LYS A 64 -8.08 20.15 2.43
N LEU A 65 -8.07 18.86 2.76
CA LEU A 65 -7.43 17.81 1.97
C LEU A 65 -7.95 17.83 0.52
N ASP A 66 -7.04 17.89 -0.43
CA ASP A 66 -7.34 17.82 -1.86
C ASP A 66 -7.14 16.40 -2.39
N LEU A 67 -8.22 15.60 -2.38
CA LEU A 67 -8.18 14.22 -2.85
C LEU A 67 -7.89 14.11 -4.36
N ALA A 68 -8.22 15.13 -5.15
CA ALA A 68 -7.94 15.14 -6.59
C ALA A 68 -6.47 15.43 -6.89
N GLY A 69 -5.76 16.06 -5.94
CA GLY A 69 -4.32 16.30 -6.02
C GLY A 69 -3.45 15.12 -5.59
N LEU A 70 -4.05 14.00 -5.14
CA LEU A 70 -3.29 12.81 -4.77
C LEU A 70 -2.71 12.12 -6.01
N PRO A 71 -1.46 11.64 -5.97
CA PRO A 71 -0.89 10.88 -7.08
C PRO A 71 -1.72 9.63 -7.39
N GLU A 72 -1.88 9.33 -8.67
CA GLU A 72 -2.44 8.05 -9.09
C GLU A 72 -1.45 6.91 -8.80
N VAL A 73 -1.99 5.77 -8.39
CA VAL A 73 -1.20 4.56 -8.13
C VAL A 73 -1.21 3.70 -9.38
N ASP A 74 -0.03 3.32 -9.83
CA ASP A 74 0.07 2.30 -10.86
C ASP A 74 -0.14 0.91 -10.24
N PHE A 75 -1.35 0.40 -10.35
CA PHE A 75 -1.74 -0.92 -9.89
C PHE A 75 -1.14 -2.07 -10.74
N GLN A 76 -0.42 -1.78 -11.82
CA GLN A 76 0.22 -2.80 -12.66
C GLN A 76 1.54 -3.33 -12.09
N THR A 77 2.01 -2.81 -10.96
CA THR A 77 3.14 -3.39 -10.23
C THR A 77 2.74 -4.69 -9.56
N ARG A 78 2.59 -5.76 -10.36
CA ARG A 78 2.77 -7.12 -9.84
C ARG A 78 4.17 -7.17 -9.23
N ALA A 79 4.26 -7.60 -7.98
CA ALA A 79 5.54 -7.94 -7.38
C ALA A 79 6.32 -8.79 -8.39
N ALA A 80 7.61 -8.47 -8.57
CA ALA A 80 8.45 -9.21 -9.49
C ALA A 80 8.29 -10.71 -9.19
N TYR A 81 8.01 -11.50 -10.22
CA TYR A 81 7.83 -12.93 -10.04
C TYR A 81 9.07 -13.51 -9.36
N VAL A 82 8.88 -14.08 -8.18
CA VAL A 82 9.91 -14.84 -7.49
C VAL A 82 9.56 -16.31 -7.67
N GLY A 83 10.41 -17.02 -8.40
CA GLY A 83 10.26 -18.46 -8.61
C GLY A 83 10.45 -19.25 -7.30
N PRO A 84 10.02 -20.52 -7.28
CA PRO A 84 10.20 -21.39 -6.13
C PRO A 84 11.68 -21.56 -5.80
N ARG A 85 12.03 -21.44 -4.52
CA ARG A 85 13.41 -21.49 -4.02
C ARG A 85 13.82 -22.88 -3.55
N ASN A 86 12.86 -23.79 -3.39
CA ASN A 86 13.06 -25.16 -2.93
C ASN A 86 11.96 -26.09 -3.45
N GLU A 87 12.13 -27.40 -3.22
CA GLU A 87 11.20 -28.44 -3.67
C GLU A 87 9.78 -28.30 -3.11
N VAL A 88 9.65 -27.78 -1.87
CA VAL A 88 8.34 -27.55 -1.24
C VAL A 88 7.61 -26.42 -1.95
N GLU A 89 8.28 -25.29 -2.20
CA GLU A 89 7.70 -24.17 -2.96
C GLU A 89 7.36 -24.59 -4.40
N ALA A 90 8.18 -25.43 -5.04
CA ALA A 90 7.92 -25.94 -6.38
C ALA A 90 6.66 -26.82 -6.43
N CYS A 91 6.50 -27.72 -5.46
CA CYS A 91 5.30 -28.55 -5.32
C CYS A 91 4.03 -27.69 -5.10
N LEU A 92 4.10 -26.65 -4.26
CA LEU A 92 3.00 -25.71 -4.08
C LEU A 92 2.67 -24.99 -5.40
N CYS A 93 3.66 -24.48 -6.13
CA CYS A 93 3.42 -23.85 -7.42
C CYS A 93 2.68 -24.78 -8.41
N ASP A 94 3.02 -26.07 -8.43
CA ASP A 94 2.41 -27.09 -9.30
C ASP A 94 0.93 -27.36 -8.96
N ILE A 95 0.53 -27.20 -7.69
CA ILE A 95 -0.87 -27.36 -7.25
C ILE A 95 -1.75 -26.19 -7.71
N TRP A 96 -1.18 -24.98 -7.84
CA TRP A 96 -1.91 -23.73 -8.08
C TRP A 96 -1.63 -23.10 -9.47
N SER A 97 -0.99 -23.81 -10.41
CA SER A 97 -0.74 -23.37 -11.80
C SER A 97 -2.00 -23.36 -12.66
#